data_AF-A0A9E3W1V0-F1
#
_entry.id   AF-A0A9E3W1V0-F1
#
_cell.length_a   1.000
_cell.length_b   1.000
_cell.length_c   1.000
_cell.angle_alpha   90.00
_cell.angle_beta   90.00
_cell.angle_gamma   90.00
#
_symmetry.space_group_name_H-M   'P 1'
#
loop_
_entity.id
_entity.type
_entity.pdbx_description
1 polymer ?
#
loop_
_entity_poly.entity_id
_entity_poly.type
_entity_poly.pdbx_seq_one_letter_code
_entity_poly.pdbx_strand_id
1 'polypeptide(L)'
;MSLNGIAANPLNANLMRPDRQVGIVGYGAYIPRYRLPGREIARVWTHNLGGSPVKEKAVAGLDEDVTTMSIEAARNAIARAGIDPKLIRAVWVGSESHPYA
;
A
#
# COMPACT_ATOMS: atom_id res chain seq x y z
N MET A 1 -31.27 -16.30 -27.34
CA MET A 1 -31.07 -15.88 -28.75
C MET A 1 -29.93 -14.87 -28.75
N SER A 2 -28.69 -15.34 -28.89
CA SER A 2 -27.48 -14.52 -28.97
C SER A 2 -26.90 -14.76 -30.36
N LEU A 3 -26.94 -13.74 -31.20
CA LEU A 3 -26.27 -13.69 -32.49
C LEU A 3 -24.84 -13.21 -32.23
N ASN A 4 -23.90 -14.16 -32.21
CA ASN A 4 -22.53 -14.06 -32.74
C ASN A 4 -21.75 -15.28 -32.24
N GLY A 5 -21.86 -16.36 -33.02
CA GLY A 5 -21.25 -17.66 -32.78
C GLY A 5 -19.73 -17.65 -32.91
N ILE A 6 -19.05 -17.24 -31.85
CA ILE A 6 -17.69 -17.71 -31.55
C ILE A 6 -17.78 -18.37 -30.18
N ALA A 7 -17.97 -19.69 -30.16
CA ALA A 7 -17.80 -20.46 -28.94
C ALA A 7 -16.35 -20.22 -28.45
N ALA A 8 -16.20 -19.67 -27.25
CA ALA A 8 -14.89 -19.53 -26.63
C ALA A 8 -14.21 -20.90 -26.61
N ASN A 9 -13.05 -21.02 -27.26
CA ASN A 9 -12.27 -22.26 -27.27
C ASN A 9 -11.99 -22.66 -25.81
N PRO A 10 -12.51 -23.81 -25.32
CA PRO A 10 -12.32 -24.23 -23.93
C PRO A 10 -10.84 -24.44 -23.57
N LEU A 11 -9.94 -24.56 -24.56
CA LEU A 11 -8.49 -24.67 -24.37
C LEU A 11 -7.82 -23.34 -23.97
N ASN A 12 -8.46 -22.19 -24.20
CA ASN A 12 -7.93 -20.87 -23.85
C ASN A 12 -8.50 -20.30 -22.54
N ALA A 13 -9.47 -20.97 -21.93
CA ALA A 13 -10.18 -20.46 -20.75
C ALA A 13 -9.33 -20.42 -19.46
N ASN A 14 -8.18 -21.12 -19.46
CA ASN A 14 -7.33 -21.32 -18.29
C ASN A 14 -5.90 -20.79 -18.43
N LEU A 15 -5.53 -20.14 -19.54
CA LEU A 15 -4.21 -19.51 -19.63
C LEU A 15 -4.12 -18.39 -18.57
N MET A 16 -3.07 -18.39 -17.75
CA MET A 16 -2.81 -17.40 -16.69
C MET A 16 -3.79 -17.42 -15.49
N ARG A 17 -4.52 -18.52 -15.27
CA ARG A 17 -5.32 -18.71 -14.05
C ARG A 17 -4.66 -19.73 -13.12
N PRO A 18 -4.40 -19.39 -11.85
CA PRO A 18 -3.87 -20.35 -10.89
C PRO A 18 -4.92 -21.40 -10.52
N ASP A 19 -4.46 -22.61 -10.19
CA ASP A 19 -5.31 -23.72 -9.75
C ASP A 19 -6.08 -23.42 -8.46
N ARG A 20 -5.55 -22.51 -7.63
CA ARG A 20 -6.21 -21.98 -6.44
C ARG A 20 -6.61 -20.54 -6.68
N GLN A 21 -7.78 -20.16 -6.21
CA GLN A 21 -8.20 -18.77 -6.23
C GLN A 21 -7.21 -17.91 -5.41
N VAL A 22 -6.68 -16.86 -6.04
CA VAL A 22 -5.75 -15.92 -5.41
C VAL A 22 -6.23 -14.49 -5.64
N GLY A 23 -5.83 -13.59 -4.75
CA GLY A 23 -6.14 -12.17 -4.85
C GLY A 23 -5.80 -11.41 -3.59
N ILE A 24 -5.99 -10.09 -3.62
CA ILE A 24 -5.86 -9.23 -2.45
C ILE A 24 -7.18 -9.25 -1.71
N VAL A 25 -7.20 -9.83 -0.51
CA VAL A 25 -8.41 -9.97 0.32
C VAL A 25 -8.58 -8.83 1.32
N GLY A 26 -7.56 -7.99 1.51
CA GLY A 26 -7.61 -6.80 2.35
C GLY A 26 -6.38 -5.93 2.16
N TYR A 27 -6.49 -4.67 2.58
CA TYR A 27 -5.43 -3.68 2.49
C TYR A 27 -5.46 -2.78 3.73
N GLY A 28 -4.30 -2.30 4.14
CA GLY A 28 -4.15 -1.44 5.31
C GLY A 28 -3.07 -0.40 5.06
N ALA A 29 -3.18 0.71 5.76
CA ALA A 29 -2.24 1.81 5.67
C ALA A 29 -1.99 2.38 7.06
N TYR A 30 -0.80 2.92 7.23
CA TYR A 30 -0.43 3.80 8.32
C TYR A 30 0.18 5.05 7.71
N ILE A 31 -0.22 6.21 8.22
CA ILE A 31 0.34 7.49 7.81
C ILE A 31 0.86 8.12 9.10
N PRO A 32 2.14 8.56 9.15
CA PRO A 32 2.68 9.21 10.32
C PRO A 32 1.78 10.32 10.86
N ARG A 33 1.86 10.64 12.14
CA ARG A 33 0.98 11.69 12.71
C ARG A 33 1.40 13.10 12.33
N TYR A 34 2.70 13.38 12.31
CA TYR A 34 3.19 14.77 12.17
C TYR A 34 3.07 15.29 10.74
N ARG A 35 2.81 16.60 10.60
CA ARG A 35 2.62 17.29 9.31
C ARG A 35 3.53 18.50 9.21
N LEU A 36 4.32 18.55 8.14
CA LEU A 36 5.10 19.72 7.76
C LEU A 36 4.36 20.48 6.64
N PRO A 37 3.91 21.73 6.87
CA PRO A 37 3.21 22.49 5.85
C PRO A 37 4.10 22.74 4.63
N GLY A 38 3.55 22.54 3.43
CA GLY A 38 4.27 22.77 2.18
C GLY A 38 4.76 24.22 2.05
N ARG A 39 4.01 25.19 2.60
CA ARG A 39 4.42 26.60 2.66
C ARG A 39 5.73 26.83 3.43
N GLU A 40 5.99 26.06 4.49
CA GLU A 40 7.23 26.20 5.26
C GLU A 40 8.41 25.61 4.51
N ILE A 41 8.19 24.50 3.82
CA ILE A 41 9.18 23.89 2.90
C ILE A 41 9.51 24.91 1.80
N ALA A 42 8.50 25.45 1.13
CA ALA A 42 8.69 26.47 0.10
C ALA A 42 9.44 27.70 0.63
N ARG A 43 9.04 28.26 1.78
CA ARG A 43 9.71 29.42 2.39
C ARG A 43 11.22 29.18 2.59
N VAL A 44 11.60 28.01 3.09
CA VAL A 44 13.00 27.68 3.37
C VAL A 44 13.79 27.35 2.10
N TRP A 45 13.22 26.55 1.20
CA TRP A 45 13.93 26.02 0.03
C TRP A 45 13.89 26.93 -1.21
N THR A 46 12.87 27.78 -1.35
CA THR A 46 12.71 28.69 -2.50
C THR A 46 12.87 30.17 -2.13
N HIS A 47 13.20 30.48 -0.88
CA HIS A 47 13.24 31.86 -0.37
C HIS A 47 11.94 32.65 -0.64
N ASN A 48 10.79 31.97 -0.54
CA ASN A 48 9.44 32.49 -0.88
C ASN A 48 9.20 32.79 -2.37
N LEU A 49 10.10 32.40 -3.28
CA LEU A 49 9.95 32.63 -4.72
C LEU A 49 9.13 31.56 -5.44
N GLY A 50 8.79 30.46 -4.76
CA GLY A 50 7.99 29.35 -5.29
C GLY A 50 6.98 28.81 -4.29
N GLY A 51 5.92 28.18 -4.79
CA GLY A 51 4.91 27.48 -3.97
C GLY A 51 5.24 26.00 -3.78
N SER A 52 4.55 25.35 -2.84
CA SER A 52 4.60 23.88 -2.70
C SER A 52 3.48 23.24 -3.53
N PRO A 53 3.77 22.15 -4.28
CA PRO A 53 2.76 21.42 -5.04
C PRO A 53 1.77 20.65 -4.15
N VAL A 54 2.09 20.50 -2.87
CA VAL A 54 1.25 19.81 -1.87
C VAL A 54 0.96 20.73 -0.68
N LYS A 55 -0.20 20.51 -0.03
CA LYS A 55 -0.59 21.28 1.17
C LYS A 55 0.35 21.02 2.35
N GLU A 56 0.67 19.76 2.59
CA GLU A 56 1.51 19.30 3.71
C GLU A 56 2.13 17.95 3.39
N LYS A 57 3.23 17.63 4.06
CA LYS A 57 3.92 16.35 3.99
C LYS A 57 3.84 15.65 5.36
N ALA A 58 3.49 14.38 5.36
CA ALA A 58 3.60 13.54 6.55
C ALA A 58 5.09 13.26 6.88
N VAL A 59 5.46 13.45 8.14
CA VAL A 59 6.82 13.26 8.66
C VAL A 59 6.75 12.27 9.82
N ALA A 60 7.67 11.31 9.84
CA ALA A 60 7.80 10.37 10.94
C ALA A 60 8.29 11.05 12.22
N GLY A 61 7.65 10.75 13.33
CA GLY A 61 8.09 11.08 14.67
C GLY A 61 9.21 10.16 15.16
N LEU A 62 9.60 10.36 16.41
CA LEU A 62 10.72 9.62 17.02
C LEU A 62 10.44 8.11 17.12
N ASP A 63 9.19 7.73 17.41
CA ASP A 63 8.76 6.33 17.57
C ASP A 63 8.14 5.74 16.27
N GLU A 64 8.20 6.47 15.16
CA GLU A 64 7.67 6.05 13.86
C GLU A 64 8.82 5.67 12.93
N ASP A 65 8.92 4.39 12.59
CA ASP A 65 9.89 3.86 11.63
C ASP A 65 9.22 2.86 10.68
N VAL A 66 9.97 2.33 9.71
CA VAL A 66 9.42 1.35 8.76
C VAL A 66 8.81 0.15 9.47
N THR A 67 9.42 -0.35 10.55
CA THR A 67 8.92 -1.51 11.27
C THR A 67 7.60 -1.20 11.96
N THR A 68 7.50 -0.11 12.72
CA THR A 68 6.26 0.25 13.43
C THR A 68 5.14 0.60 12.46
N MET A 69 5.43 1.37 11.41
CA MET A 69 4.46 1.71 10.37
C MET A 69 3.96 0.49 9.60
N SER A 70 4.85 -0.46 9.24
CA SER A 70 4.46 -1.69 8.56
C SER A 70 3.59 -2.59 9.44
N ILE A 71 3.88 -2.70 10.74
CA ILE A 71 3.07 -3.48 11.68
C ILE A 71 1.65 -2.91 11.78
N GLU A 72 1.52 -1.60 11.95
CA GLU A 72 0.19 -0.96 12.05
C GLU A 72 -0.60 -1.06 10.73
N ALA A 73 0.07 -0.87 9.59
CA ALA A 73 -0.56 -1.09 8.29
C ALA A 73 -1.00 -2.55 8.09
N ALA A 74 -0.19 -3.53 8.50
CA ALA A 74 -0.51 -4.95 8.39
C ALA A 74 -1.68 -5.35 9.30
N ARG A 75 -1.72 -4.86 10.54
CA ARG A 75 -2.85 -5.08 11.46
C ARG A 75 -4.15 -4.55 10.87
N ASN A 76 -4.12 -3.34 10.30
CA ASN A 76 -5.26 -2.75 9.60
C ASN A 76 -5.70 -3.60 8.39
N ALA A 77 -4.75 -4.16 7.63
CA ALA A 77 -5.03 -5.01 6.48
C ALA A 77 -5.71 -6.32 6.89
N ILE A 78 -5.22 -6.98 7.93
CA ILE A 78 -5.78 -8.24 8.45
C ILE A 78 -7.19 -8.00 9.02
N ALA A 79 -7.37 -6.92 9.79
CA ALA A 79 -8.67 -6.55 10.34
C ALA A 79 -9.71 -6.30 9.25
N ARG A 80 -9.33 -5.63 8.16
CA ARG A 80 -10.20 -5.38 7.01
C ARG A 80 -10.44 -6.62 6.15
N ALA A 81 -9.48 -7.54 6.09
CA ALA A 81 -9.62 -8.81 5.38
C ALA A 81 -10.57 -9.79 6.08
N GLY A 82 -10.77 -9.65 7.39
CA GLY A 82 -11.63 -10.55 8.17
C GLY A 82 -11.12 -12.00 8.25
N ILE A 83 -9.81 -12.20 8.09
CA ILE A 83 -9.18 -13.53 8.16
C ILE A 83 -8.67 -13.83 9.57
N ASP A 84 -8.60 -15.11 9.93
CA ASP A 84 -7.88 -15.55 11.14
C ASP A 84 -6.36 -15.32 10.94
N PRO A 85 -5.70 -14.48 11.77
CA PRO A 85 -4.26 -14.24 11.65
C PRO A 85 -3.41 -15.51 11.74
N LYS A 86 -3.89 -16.57 12.39
CA LYS A 86 -3.17 -17.86 12.49
C LYS A 86 -3.06 -18.60 11.16
N LEU A 87 -3.82 -18.21 10.14
CA LEU A 87 -3.74 -18.78 8.80
C LEU A 87 -2.62 -18.18 7.95
N ILE A 88 -2.01 -17.08 8.40
CA ILE A 88 -0.89 -16.43 7.71
C ILE A 88 0.34 -17.31 7.80
N ARG A 89 0.92 -17.65 6.64
CA ARG A 89 2.09 -18.56 6.55
C ARG A 89 3.39 -17.86 6.21
N ALA A 90 3.32 -16.63 5.73
CA ALA A 90 4.47 -15.84 5.34
C ALA A 90 4.16 -14.36 5.48
N VAL A 91 5.18 -13.60 5.86
CA VAL A 91 5.16 -12.14 5.91
C VAL A 91 6.38 -11.66 5.15
N TRP A 92 6.16 -10.82 4.16
CA TRP A 92 7.22 -10.16 3.41
C TRP A 92 7.15 -8.66 3.67
N VAL A 93 8.32 -8.06 3.91
CA VAL A 93 8.45 -6.61 4.07
C VAL A 93 9.39 -6.13 2.98
N GLY A 94 8.92 -5.16 2.18
CA GLY A 94 9.73 -4.46 1.20
C GLY A 94 9.89 -3.02 1.63
N SER A 95 11.13 -2.52 1.67
CA SER A 95 11.44 -1.14 2.02
C SER A 95 12.73 -0.68 1.34
N GLU A 96 12.84 0.62 1.05
CA GLU A 96 14.09 1.27 0.65
C GLU A 96 14.75 1.99 1.85
N SER A 97 14.22 1.79 3.06
CA SER A 97 14.63 2.50 4.29
C SER A 97 14.61 1.55 5.49
N HIS A 98 15.20 0.38 5.33
CA HIS A 98 15.29 -0.61 6.41
C HIS A 98 16.08 -0.02 7.59
N PRO A 99 15.60 -0.15 8.84
CA PRO A 99 16.25 0.46 10.00
C PRO A 99 17.63 -0.14 10.33
N TYR A 100 17.94 -1.33 9.79
CA TYR A 100 19.17 -2.08 10.08
C TYR A 100 19.86 -2.65 8.83
N ALA A 101 19.70 -2.04 7.66
CA ALA A 101 20.35 -2.49 6.42
C ALA A 101 21.55 -1.60 6.05
#